data_AF-A0A8H3EWC3-F1
#
_entry.id   AF-A0A8H3EWC3-F1
#
_cell.length_a   1.000
_cell.length_b   1.000
_cell.length_c   1.000
_cell.angle_alpha   90.00
_cell.angle_beta   90.00
_cell.angle_gamma   90.00
#
_symmetry.space_group_name_H-M   'P 1'
#
loop_
_entity.id
_entity.type
_entity.pdbx_description
1 polymer ?
#
loop_
_entity_poly.entity_id
_entity_poly.type
_entity_poly.pdbx_seq_one_letter_code
_entity_poly.pdbx_strand_id
1 'polypeptide(L)'
;MPAETSDGMDTVQQIELYRRQYFQLIDPQHLTAPHLDVLRLPQVQEEIYLKLFSEESIPFLPPARFRFRVLKALIDVLHEGFQDPEEDEISDSLTACFAQLVAQPSVSEIDSAQQKSYVTYTAPIHGSDAPSVTTLEARSTLASFGNTGVRTWEAALRLGTYLFSDAGRQHVAGMNVIELGAGTGFLSILCAKHLDARFVMATDGSSDIVDELESSLILNGLEGPQTIQARVYKWGHALIDGIQGGQDEPRSYQLVLGADVVCHSLLLVLGLDQQEVESVG
;
A
#
# COMPACT_ATOMS: atom_id res chain seq x y z
N MET A 1 -5.90 3.31 9.21
CA MET A 1 -6.78 4.34 8.62
C MET A 1 -8.03 4.45 9.48
N PRO A 2 -8.59 5.64 9.73
CA PRO A 2 -9.95 5.72 10.28
C PRO A 2 -10.92 5.03 9.31
N ALA A 3 -11.94 4.35 9.84
CA ALA A 3 -13.00 3.78 9.02
C ALA A 3 -13.77 4.93 8.36
N GLU A 4 -13.64 5.09 7.05
CA GLU A 4 -14.55 5.92 6.28
C GLU A 4 -15.95 5.30 6.41
N THR A 5 -16.92 6.06 6.90
CA THR A 5 -18.30 5.60 7.07
C THR A 5 -19.08 5.86 5.79
N SER A 6 -20.00 4.96 5.44
CA SER A 6 -20.78 5.04 4.18
C SER A 6 -21.87 6.11 4.20
N ASP A 7 -22.07 6.81 5.31
CA ASP A 7 -23.21 7.68 5.53
C ASP A 7 -23.11 8.94 4.65
N GLY A 8 -24.05 9.10 3.71
CA GLY A 8 -24.08 10.19 2.73
C GLY A 8 -23.26 9.96 1.45
N MET A 9 -22.67 8.78 1.24
CA MET A 9 -21.99 8.43 -0.02
C MET A 9 -22.97 7.98 -1.10
N ASP A 10 -22.73 8.39 -2.35
CA ASP A 10 -23.45 7.83 -3.50
C ASP A 10 -23.03 6.37 -3.80
N THR A 11 -23.77 5.69 -4.68
CA THR A 11 -23.50 4.30 -5.07
C THR A 11 -22.06 4.08 -5.56
N VAL A 12 -21.53 5.00 -6.37
CA VAL A 12 -20.18 4.89 -6.95
C VAL A 12 -19.12 5.03 -5.87
N GLN A 13 -19.31 5.97 -4.95
CA GLN A 13 -18.42 6.21 -3.81
C GLN A 13 -18.40 5.01 -2.86
N GLN A 14 -19.55 4.39 -2.59
CA GLN A 14 -19.62 3.19 -1.75
C GLN A 14 -18.89 1.99 -2.37
N ILE A 15 -19.09 1.74 -3.68
CA ILE A 15 -18.40 0.66 -4.40
C ILE A 15 -16.88 0.93 -4.43
N GLU A 16 -16.47 2.17 -4.66
CA GLU A 16 -15.05 2.53 -4.72
C GLU A 16 -14.37 2.44 -3.34
N LEU A 17 -15.04 2.85 -2.26
CA LEU A 17 -14.54 2.64 -0.90
C LEU A 17 -14.35 1.14 -0.63
N TYR A 18 -15.37 0.33 -0.91
CA TYR A 18 -15.30 -1.12 -0.70
C TYR A 18 -14.17 -1.76 -1.49
N ARG A 19 -14.00 -1.35 -2.76
CA ARG A 19 -12.90 -1.77 -3.63
C ARG A 19 -11.52 -1.39 -3.05
N ARG A 20 -11.35 -0.15 -2.58
CA ARG A 20 -10.09 0.32 -1.97
C ARG A 20 -9.75 -0.51 -0.74
N GLN A 21 -10.70 -0.70 0.17
CA GLN A 21 -10.50 -1.48 1.39
C GLN A 21 -10.20 -2.95 1.09
N TYR A 22 -10.82 -3.52 0.05
CA TYR A 22 -10.56 -4.86 -0.45
C TYR A 22 -9.12 -5.04 -0.93
N PHE A 23 -8.60 -4.14 -1.79
CA PHE A 23 -7.21 -4.22 -2.27
C PHE A 23 -6.19 -3.80 -1.21
N GLN A 24 -6.62 -3.10 -0.17
CA GLN A 24 -5.84 -2.89 1.04
C GLN A 24 -5.85 -4.13 1.95
N LEU A 25 -6.57 -5.21 1.61
CA LEU A 25 -6.71 -6.43 2.40
C LEU A 25 -7.26 -6.24 3.81
N ILE A 26 -8.03 -5.17 4.07
CA ILE A 26 -8.65 -4.90 5.38
C ILE A 26 -9.45 -6.14 5.82
N ASP A 27 -9.34 -6.52 7.09
CA ASP A 27 -10.03 -7.71 7.61
C ASP A 27 -11.52 -7.63 7.24
N PRO A 28 -12.12 -8.72 6.71
CA PRO A 28 -13.52 -8.72 6.28
C PRO A 28 -14.52 -8.22 7.33
N GLN A 29 -14.21 -8.34 8.63
CA GLN A 29 -15.06 -7.83 9.72
C GLN A 29 -15.05 -6.31 9.85
N HIS A 30 -14.06 -5.64 9.26
CA HIS A 30 -13.88 -4.19 9.30
C HIS A 30 -14.08 -3.53 7.93
N LEU A 31 -14.46 -4.29 6.90
CA LEU A 31 -14.83 -3.74 5.60
C LEU A 31 -16.15 -2.99 5.70
N THR A 32 -16.20 -1.82 5.06
CA THR A 32 -17.42 -1.02 4.90
C THR A 32 -18.07 -1.42 3.58
N ALA A 33 -18.98 -2.40 3.65
CA ALA A 33 -19.76 -2.82 2.48
C ALA A 33 -20.73 -1.70 2.05
N PRO A 34 -21.08 -1.61 0.75
CA PRO A 34 -22.16 -0.75 0.30
C PRO A 34 -23.47 -1.07 1.04
N HIS A 35 -24.36 -0.08 1.15
CA HIS A 35 -25.65 -0.25 1.79
C HIS A 35 -26.45 -1.36 1.11
N LEU A 36 -27.25 -2.08 1.90
CA LEU A 36 -28.02 -3.23 1.40
C LEU A 36 -28.93 -2.86 0.21
N ASP A 37 -29.59 -1.70 0.26
CA ASP A 37 -30.44 -1.21 -0.83
C ASP A 37 -29.67 -1.03 -2.15
N VAL A 38 -28.38 -0.73 -2.05
CA VAL A 38 -27.46 -0.60 -3.19
C VAL A 38 -26.98 -1.98 -3.64
N LEU A 39 -26.61 -2.86 -2.69
CA LEU A 39 -26.12 -4.21 -2.97
C LEU A 39 -27.14 -5.11 -3.68
N ARG A 40 -28.44 -4.96 -3.41
CA ARG A 40 -29.47 -5.77 -4.07
C ARG A 40 -29.55 -5.52 -5.57
N LEU A 41 -29.16 -4.34 -6.05
CA LEU A 41 -29.25 -3.98 -7.46
C LEU A 41 -28.38 -4.92 -8.31
N PRO A 42 -28.92 -5.64 -9.32
CA PRO A 42 -28.14 -6.59 -10.11
C PRO A 42 -26.92 -5.98 -10.79
N GLN A 43 -27.05 -4.73 -11.25
CA GLN A 43 -25.95 -3.97 -11.87
C GLN A 43 -24.81 -3.70 -10.89
N VAL A 44 -25.11 -3.45 -9.61
CA VAL A 44 -24.11 -3.23 -8.56
C VAL A 44 -23.40 -4.54 -8.22
N GLN A 45 -24.14 -5.65 -8.12
CA GLN A 45 -23.55 -6.97 -7.88
C GLN A 45 -22.54 -7.34 -8.98
N GLU A 46 -22.89 -7.11 -10.24
CA GLU A 46 -22.00 -7.33 -11.38
C GLU A 46 -20.81 -6.38 -11.37
N GLU A 47 -21.01 -5.10 -11.04
CA GLU A 47 -19.93 -4.14 -10.91
C GLU A 47 -18.94 -4.53 -9.79
N ILE A 48 -19.43 -5.03 -8.66
CA ILE A 48 -18.61 -5.56 -7.57
C ILE A 48 -17.82 -6.78 -8.05
N TYR A 49 -18.45 -7.71 -8.77
CA TYR A 49 -17.75 -8.86 -9.34
C TYR A 49 -16.60 -8.41 -10.25
N LEU A 50 -16.87 -7.53 -11.21
CA LEU A 50 -15.87 -7.05 -12.16
C LEU A 50 -14.71 -6.30 -11.48
N LYS A 51 -15.01 -5.49 -10.46
CA LYS A 51 -14.01 -4.65 -9.78
C LYS A 51 -13.21 -5.36 -8.68
N LEU A 52 -13.73 -6.44 -8.08
CA LEU A 52 -13.08 -7.12 -6.95
C LEU A 52 -12.69 -8.57 -7.24
N PHE A 53 -13.39 -9.29 -8.11
CA PHE A 53 -13.27 -10.75 -8.21
C PHE A 53 -12.91 -11.27 -9.60
N SER A 54 -13.15 -10.50 -10.66
CA SER A 54 -12.86 -10.89 -12.04
C SER A 54 -11.37 -11.12 -12.27
N GLU A 55 -10.98 -12.37 -12.55
CA GLU A 55 -9.61 -12.74 -12.88
C GLU A 55 -9.16 -12.20 -14.25
N GLU A 56 -10.11 -11.87 -15.12
CA GLU A 56 -9.84 -11.26 -16.43
C GLU A 56 -9.51 -9.77 -16.33
N SER A 57 -10.15 -9.07 -15.38
CA SER A 57 -10.07 -7.60 -15.27
C SER A 57 -8.99 -7.14 -14.30
N ILE A 58 -8.54 -8.01 -13.39
CA ILE A 58 -7.72 -7.63 -12.23
C ILE A 58 -6.37 -8.37 -12.28
N PRO A 59 -5.25 -7.66 -12.57
CA PRO A 59 -3.95 -8.31 -12.72
C PRO A 59 -3.38 -8.87 -11.41
N PHE A 60 -3.72 -8.27 -10.27
CA PHE A 60 -3.17 -8.60 -8.96
C PHE A 60 -4.29 -8.86 -7.95
N LEU A 61 -4.94 -10.01 -8.08
CA LEU A 61 -6.01 -10.41 -7.16
C LEU A 61 -5.47 -10.74 -5.76
N PRO A 62 -6.22 -10.40 -4.70
CA PRO A 62 -5.94 -10.88 -3.36
C PRO A 62 -5.90 -12.41 -3.23
N PRO A 63 -5.25 -12.94 -2.17
CA PRO A 63 -5.20 -14.37 -1.91
C PRO A 63 -6.60 -15.00 -1.83
N ALA A 64 -6.76 -16.20 -2.37
CA ALA A 64 -8.07 -16.87 -2.47
C ALA A 64 -8.82 -16.98 -1.15
N ARG A 65 -8.13 -17.25 -0.04
CA ARG A 65 -8.74 -17.31 1.29
C ARG A 65 -9.35 -15.97 1.71
N PHE A 66 -8.68 -14.86 1.38
CA PHE A 66 -9.21 -13.52 1.63
C PHE A 66 -10.43 -13.26 0.75
N ARG A 67 -10.33 -13.53 -0.56
CA ARG A 67 -11.45 -13.40 -1.51
C ARG A 67 -12.68 -14.18 -1.05
N PHE A 68 -12.48 -15.43 -0.62
CA PHE A 68 -13.53 -16.29 -0.08
C PHE A 68 -14.23 -15.67 1.14
N ARG A 69 -13.46 -15.19 2.14
CA ARG A 69 -14.05 -14.59 3.35
C ARG A 69 -14.85 -13.33 3.03
N VAL A 70 -14.36 -12.49 2.12
CA VAL A 70 -15.08 -11.28 1.69
C VAL A 70 -16.35 -11.64 0.93
N LEU A 71 -16.26 -12.55 -0.05
CA LEU A 71 -17.42 -12.95 -0.86
C LEU A 71 -18.47 -13.66 -0.01
N LYS A 72 -18.04 -14.50 0.95
CA LYS A 72 -18.96 -15.12 1.91
C LYS A 72 -19.71 -14.06 2.72
N ALA A 73 -19.01 -13.08 3.27
CA ALA A 73 -19.65 -12.01 4.05
C ALA A 73 -20.63 -11.19 3.19
N LEU A 74 -20.30 -10.92 1.94
CA LEU A 74 -21.18 -10.24 0.99
C LEU A 74 -22.46 -11.07 0.72
N ILE A 75 -22.31 -12.36 0.46
CA ILE A 75 -23.43 -13.29 0.23
C ILE A 75 -24.31 -13.41 1.48
N ASP A 76 -23.70 -13.49 2.67
CA ASP A 76 -24.44 -13.53 3.94
C ASP A 76 -25.31 -12.26 4.11
N VAL A 77 -24.75 -11.07 3.83
CA VAL A 77 -25.47 -9.78 3.88
C VAL A 77 -26.62 -9.73 2.87
N LEU A 78 -26.41 -10.21 1.64
CA LEU A 78 -27.46 -10.26 0.61
C LEU A 78 -28.60 -11.18 1.06
N HIS A 79 -28.29 -12.41 1.51
CA HIS A 79 -29.30 -13.35 1.98
C HIS A 79 -30.12 -12.84 3.18
N GLU A 80 -29.48 -12.16 4.14
CA GLU A 80 -30.20 -11.55 5.27
C GLU A 80 -31.12 -10.41 4.81
N GLY A 81 -30.77 -9.78 3.70
CA GLY A 81 -31.51 -8.66 3.15
C GLY A 81 -32.66 -9.03 2.24
N PHE A 82 -32.60 -10.15 1.54
CA PHE A 82 -33.62 -10.53 0.57
C PHE A 82 -35.00 -10.70 1.20
N GLN A 83 -36.02 -10.15 0.53
CA GLN A 83 -37.41 -10.11 0.96
C GLN A 83 -38.34 -10.83 -0.03
N ASP A 84 -38.02 -10.80 -1.32
CA ASP A 84 -38.83 -11.40 -2.38
C ASP A 84 -38.06 -12.51 -3.11
N PRO A 85 -38.40 -13.80 -2.90
CA PRO A 85 -37.74 -14.92 -3.57
C PRO A 85 -37.87 -14.95 -5.12
N GLU A 86 -38.81 -14.19 -5.71
CA GLU A 86 -38.95 -14.13 -7.18
C GLU A 86 -38.11 -13.00 -7.80
N GLU A 87 -37.81 -11.94 -7.06
CA GLU A 87 -37.03 -10.79 -7.55
C GLU A 87 -35.59 -10.73 -7.00
N ASP A 88 -35.38 -11.19 -5.77
CA ASP A 88 -34.08 -11.14 -5.09
C ASP A 88 -33.23 -12.37 -5.43
N GLU A 89 -32.21 -12.15 -6.27
CA GLU A 89 -31.25 -13.18 -6.64
C GLU A 89 -29.81 -12.65 -6.53
N ILE A 90 -28.88 -13.56 -6.19
CA ILE A 90 -27.45 -13.28 -6.26
C ILE A 90 -26.99 -13.50 -7.69
N SER A 91 -26.32 -12.51 -8.27
CA SER A 91 -25.80 -12.61 -9.65
C SER A 91 -25.01 -13.91 -9.89
N ASP A 92 -25.20 -14.48 -11.08
CA ASP A 92 -24.53 -15.71 -11.51
C ASP A 92 -23.00 -15.61 -11.38
N SER A 93 -22.44 -14.43 -11.70
CA SER A 93 -20.99 -14.15 -11.62
C SER A 93 -20.44 -14.32 -10.19
N LEU A 94 -21.14 -13.77 -9.18
CA LEU A 94 -20.75 -13.92 -7.77
C LEU A 94 -20.92 -15.36 -7.30
N THR A 95 -22.02 -16.01 -7.68
CA THR A 95 -22.30 -17.42 -7.32
C THR A 95 -21.24 -18.36 -7.91
N ALA A 96 -20.91 -18.20 -9.19
CA ALA A 96 -19.87 -18.98 -9.86
C ALA A 96 -18.50 -18.74 -9.23
N CYS A 97 -18.16 -17.48 -8.93
CA CYS A 97 -16.90 -17.15 -8.25
C CYS A 97 -16.82 -17.80 -6.86
N PHE A 98 -17.91 -17.79 -6.09
CA PHE A 98 -17.96 -18.42 -4.78
C PHE A 98 -17.74 -19.93 -4.86
N ALA A 99 -18.41 -20.61 -5.80
CA ALA A 99 -18.23 -22.04 -6.03
C ALA A 99 -16.78 -22.38 -6.41
N GLN A 100 -16.15 -21.57 -7.27
CA GLN A 100 -14.74 -21.74 -7.62
C GLN A 100 -13.82 -21.60 -6.41
N LEU A 101 -14.03 -20.59 -5.57
CA LEU A 101 -13.23 -20.37 -4.36
C LEU A 101 -13.39 -21.50 -3.32
N VAL A 102 -14.60 -22.05 -3.17
CA VAL A 102 -14.88 -23.20 -2.29
C VAL A 102 -14.14 -24.46 -2.77
N ALA A 103 -14.00 -24.64 -4.09
CA ALA A 103 -13.33 -25.79 -4.66
C ALA A 103 -11.79 -25.75 -4.54
N GLN A 104 -11.21 -24.62 -4.12
CA GLN A 104 -9.77 -24.49 -3.98
C GLN A 104 -9.24 -25.25 -2.76
N PRO A 105 -8.04 -25.86 -2.86
CA PRO A 105 -7.43 -26.55 -1.73
C PRO A 105 -7.17 -25.59 -0.56
N SER A 106 -7.47 -26.05 0.65
CA SER A 106 -7.21 -25.28 1.85
C SER A 106 -5.71 -25.20 2.14
N VAL A 107 -5.20 -23.97 2.21
CA VAL A 107 -3.84 -23.67 2.69
C VAL A 107 -3.90 -23.49 4.21
N SER A 108 -2.86 -23.94 4.93
CA SER A 108 -2.79 -23.79 6.39
C SER A 108 -2.80 -22.30 6.78
N GLU A 109 -3.24 -21.99 8.01
CA GLU A 109 -3.26 -20.60 8.47
C GLU A 109 -1.87 -19.98 8.56
N ILE A 110 -0.87 -20.80 8.93
CA ILE A 110 0.51 -20.38 9.08
C ILE A 110 1.11 -20.02 7.71
N ASP A 111 0.93 -20.90 6.72
CA ASP A 111 1.45 -20.66 5.37
C ASP A 111 0.77 -19.44 4.73
N SER A 112 -0.55 -19.30 4.94
CA SER A 112 -1.31 -18.15 4.47
C SER A 112 -0.88 -16.83 5.11
N ALA A 113 -0.38 -16.83 6.34
CA ALA A 113 0.04 -15.62 7.04
C ALA A 113 1.43 -15.12 6.60
N GLN A 114 2.28 -16.03 6.11
CA GLN A 114 3.62 -15.73 5.59
C GLN A 114 3.61 -15.45 4.08
N GLN A 115 2.55 -15.87 3.38
CA GLN A 115 2.40 -15.61 1.95
C GLN A 115 2.35 -14.10 1.68
N LYS A 116 3.22 -13.65 0.78
CA LYS A 116 3.17 -12.28 0.27
C LYS A 116 1.98 -12.12 -0.66
N SER A 117 1.38 -10.95 -0.60
CA SER A 117 0.24 -10.56 -1.41
C SER A 117 0.41 -9.12 -1.87
N TYR A 118 -0.13 -8.82 -3.05
CA TYR A 118 -0.22 -7.45 -3.51
C TYR A 118 -1.19 -6.67 -2.63
N VAL A 119 -0.72 -5.55 -2.10
CA VAL A 119 -1.54 -4.63 -1.29
C VAL A 119 -1.49 -3.26 -1.94
N THR A 120 -2.65 -2.73 -2.28
CA THR A 120 -2.75 -1.42 -2.94
C THR A 120 -3.30 -0.38 -1.98
N TYR A 121 -2.47 0.58 -1.62
CA TYR A 121 -2.84 1.73 -0.80
C TYR A 121 -3.26 2.88 -1.71
N THR A 122 -4.50 3.34 -1.55
CA THR A 122 -5.05 4.47 -2.32
C THR A 122 -5.16 5.70 -1.42
N ALA A 123 -4.83 6.87 -1.95
CA ALA A 123 -4.95 8.14 -1.24
C ALA A 123 -6.42 8.39 -0.83
N PRO A 124 -6.67 8.99 0.35
CA PRO A 124 -8.02 9.34 0.83
C PRO A 124 -8.53 10.61 0.13
N ILE A 125 -8.56 10.59 -1.21
CA ILE A 125 -9.03 11.68 -2.05
C ILE A 125 -10.25 11.17 -2.82
N HIS A 126 -11.26 12.03 -2.96
CA HIS A 126 -12.47 11.73 -3.73
C HIS A 126 -12.16 11.74 -5.23
N GLY A 127 -12.57 10.68 -5.94
CA GLY A 127 -12.40 10.54 -7.39
C GLY A 127 -11.94 9.14 -7.80
N SER A 128 -12.25 8.74 -9.04
CA SER A 128 -11.86 7.43 -9.61
C SER A 128 -10.34 7.28 -9.77
N ASP A 129 -9.63 8.40 -9.93
CA ASP A 129 -8.21 8.43 -10.32
C ASP A 129 -7.30 8.76 -9.12
N ALA A 130 -7.75 8.39 -7.91
CA ALA A 130 -6.98 8.65 -6.69
C ALA A 130 -5.60 7.97 -6.77
N PRO A 131 -4.51 8.69 -6.44
CA PRO A 131 -3.17 8.13 -6.43
C PRO A 131 -3.08 6.83 -5.62
N SER A 132 -2.43 5.82 -6.18
CA SER A 132 -2.28 4.52 -5.51
C SER A 132 -0.86 3.98 -5.62
N VAL A 133 -0.48 3.20 -4.61
CA VAL A 133 0.81 2.51 -4.50
C VAL A 133 0.54 1.05 -4.19
N THR A 134 1.08 0.15 -5.01
CA THR A 134 0.96 -1.30 -4.78
C THR A 134 2.29 -1.85 -4.26
N THR A 135 2.27 -2.56 -3.14
CA THR A 135 3.45 -3.24 -2.58
C THR A 135 3.23 -4.75 -2.56
N LEU A 136 4.32 -5.52 -2.57
CA LEU A 136 4.25 -6.97 -2.35
C LEU A 136 4.68 -7.26 -0.91
N GLU A 137 3.71 -7.53 -0.04
CA GLU A 137 3.94 -7.62 1.41
C GLU A 137 3.30 -8.83 2.08
N ALA A 138 3.93 -9.31 3.16
CA ALA A 138 3.39 -10.33 4.05
C ALA A 138 2.63 -9.65 5.19
N ARG A 139 1.39 -9.20 4.91
CA ARG A 139 0.62 -8.30 5.79
C ARG A 139 0.45 -8.80 7.23
N SER A 140 0.25 -10.11 7.39
CA SER A 140 0.04 -10.78 8.68
C SER A 140 1.34 -11.09 9.43
N THR A 141 2.50 -10.83 8.82
CA THR A 141 3.82 -11.12 9.41
C THR A 141 4.36 -9.90 10.15
N LEU A 142 4.59 -10.03 11.46
CA LEU A 142 5.18 -8.95 12.28
C LEU A 142 6.70 -8.81 12.10
N ALA A 143 7.37 -9.93 11.85
CA ALA A 143 8.77 -10.00 11.47
C ALA A 143 9.02 -11.30 10.72
N SER A 144 9.83 -11.28 9.66
CA SER A 144 10.24 -12.46 8.91
C SER A 144 11.76 -12.55 8.93
N PHE A 145 12.34 -13.68 9.36
CA PHE A 145 13.80 -13.86 9.40
C PHE A 145 14.60 -12.72 10.08
N GLY A 146 14.02 -12.03 11.06
CA GLY A 146 14.65 -10.90 11.76
C GLY A 146 14.51 -9.54 11.07
N ASN A 147 13.79 -9.46 9.94
CA ASN A 147 13.40 -8.21 9.30
C ASN A 147 11.94 -7.83 9.64
N THR A 148 11.66 -6.53 9.74
CA THR A 148 10.29 -5.98 9.87
C THR A 148 9.83 -5.29 8.59
N GLY A 149 10.69 -5.16 7.59
CA GLY A 149 10.45 -4.45 6.33
C GLY A 149 9.52 -5.16 5.34
N VAL A 150 9.03 -6.37 5.65
CA VAL A 150 8.15 -7.18 4.76
C VAL A 150 6.70 -6.71 4.73
N ARG A 151 6.36 -5.64 5.46
CA ARG A 151 5.04 -5.01 5.44
C ARG A 151 5.11 -3.51 5.59
N THR A 152 4.12 -2.83 5.05
CA THR A 152 3.94 -1.39 5.26
C THR A 152 3.35 -1.14 6.65
N TRP A 153 4.11 -0.45 7.51
CA TRP A 153 3.70 -0.16 8.89
C TRP A 153 2.72 1.01 8.98
N GLU A 154 1.91 1.04 10.05
CA GLU A 154 0.92 2.11 10.23
C GLU A 154 1.56 3.51 10.23
N ALA A 155 2.76 3.67 10.79
CA ALA A 155 3.49 4.93 10.76
C ALA A 155 3.75 5.42 9.32
N ALA A 156 4.12 4.50 8.41
CA ALA A 156 4.33 4.83 7.00
C ALA A 156 3.02 5.24 6.32
N LEU A 157 1.91 4.56 6.61
CA LEU A 157 0.59 4.93 6.09
C LEU A 157 0.12 6.31 6.60
N ARG A 158 0.36 6.61 7.88
CA ARG A 158 0.04 7.91 8.47
C ARG A 158 0.89 9.04 7.88
N LEU A 159 2.19 8.80 7.72
CA LEU A 159 3.09 9.75 7.06
C LEU A 159 2.70 9.95 5.59
N GLY A 160 2.39 8.88 4.85
CA GLY A 160 1.91 8.99 3.48
C GLY A 160 0.61 9.78 3.36
N THR A 161 -0.33 9.58 4.30
CA THR A 161 -1.56 10.40 4.38
C THR A 161 -1.23 11.88 4.58
N TYR A 162 -0.30 12.20 5.47
CA TYR A 162 0.17 13.58 5.66
C TYR A 162 0.81 14.13 4.39
N LEU A 163 1.70 13.38 3.73
CA LEU A 163 2.38 13.79 2.51
C LEU A 163 1.41 14.03 1.34
N PHE A 164 0.25 13.39 1.34
CA PHE A 164 -0.84 13.68 0.39
C PHE A 164 -1.65 14.94 0.70
N SER A 165 -1.51 15.55 1.88
CA SER A 165 -2.12 16.85 2.14
C SER A 165 -1.41 17.97 1.37
N ASP A 166 -2.06 19.11 1.16
CA ASP A 166 -1.44 20.25 0.47
C ASP A 166 -0.16 20.71 1.16
N ALA A 167 -0.15 20.72 2.51
CA ALA A 167 1.03 21.04 3.30
C ALA A 167 2.14 20.01 3.11
N GLY A 168 1.80 18.72 3.13
CA GLY A 168 2.75 17.63 2.95
C GLY A 168 3.42 17.64 1.57
N ARG A 169 2.63 17.85 0.51
CA ARG A 169 3.13 17.90 -0.89
C ARG A 169 4.19 18.96 -1.10
N GLN A 170 4.00 20.14 -0.49
CA GLN A 170 4.94 21.26 -0.61
C GLN A 170 6.33 20.94 -0.06
N HIS A 171 6.45 19.98 0.87
CA HIS A 171 7.74 19.54 1.40
C HIS A 171 8.48 18.55 0.48
N VAL A 172 7.78 17.91 -0.47
CA VAL A 172 8.33 16.84 -1.32
C VAL A 172 8.61 17.34 -2.74
N ALA A 173 7.73 18.18 -3.28
CA ALA A 173 7.79 18.63 -4.66
C ALA A 173 9.15 19.29 -4.99
N GLY A 174 9.83 18.78 -6.03
CA GLY A 174 11.11 19.28 -6.51
C GLY A 174 12.33 18.93 -5.65
N MET A 175 12.17 18.16 -4.56
CA MET A 175 13.23 17.79 -3.63
C MET A 175 13.92 16.48 -4.03
N ASN A 176 15.21 16.36 -3.69
CA ASN A 176 15.89 15.08 -3.58
C ASN A 176 15.58 14.50 -2.19
N VAL A 177 14.89 13.37 -2.17
CA VAL A 177 14.43 12.69 -0.96
C VAL A 177 15.31 11.46 -0.70
N ILE A 178 15.64 11.20 0.56
CA ILE A 178 16.18 9.91 1.00
C ILE A 178 15.27 9.30 2.06
N GLU A 179 14.86 8.06 1.87
CA GLU A 179 14.11 7.30 2.86
C GLU A 179 15.04 6.31 3.57
N LEU A 180 15.09 6.41 4.89
CA LEU A 180 15.81 5.48 5.77
C LEU A 180 14.86 4.39 6.24
N GLY A 181 15.27 3.12 6.10
CA GLY A 181 14.44 1.98 6.52
C GLY A 181 13.14 1.89 5.71
N ALA A 182 13.27 1.98 4.38
CA ALA A 182 12.14 2.07 3.47
C ALA A 182 11.23 0.83 3.47
N GLY A 183 11.74 -0.35 3.86
CA GLY A 183 10.95 -1.58 3.87
C GLY A 183 10.35 -1.88 2.51
N THR A 184 9.02 -1.85 2.43
CA THR A 184 8.25 -2.06 1.18
C THR A 184 8.41 -0.94 0.15
N GLY A 185 8.96 0.20 0.55
CA GLY A 185 9.14 1.37 -0.33
C GLY A 185 7.90 2.22 -0.51
N PHE A 186 6.84 2.01 0.28
CA PHE A 186 5.58 2.73 0.13
C PHE A 186 5.75 4.25 0.04
N LEU A 187 6.51 4.86 0.96
CA LEU A 187 6.73 6.32 0.95
C LEU A 187 7.65 6.76 -0.19
N SER A 188 8.70 6.00 -0.49
CA SER A 188 9.58 6.28 -1.63
C SER A 188 8.82 6.30 -2.95
N ILE A 189 8.01 5.27 -3.21
CA ILE A 189 7.16 5.18 -4.41
C ILE A 189 6.17 6.33 -4.43
N LEU A 190 5.54 6.63 -3.29
CA LEU A 190 4.62 7.75 -3.14
C LEU A 190 5.28 9.07 -3.58
N CYS A 191 6.48 9.36 -3.06
CA CYS A 191 7.20 10.60 -3.36
C CYS A 191 7.58 10.68 -4.85
N ALA A 192 8.14 9.60 -5.40
CA ALA A 192 8.61 9.56 -6.78
C ALA A 192 7.47 9.61 -7.81
N LYS A 193 6.35 8.95 -7.53
CA LYS A 193 5.26 8.76 -8.50
C LYS A 193 4.18 9.84 -8.41
N HIS A 194 3.89 10.34 -7.22
CA HIS A 194 2.67 11.12 -6.97
C HIS A 194 2.87 12.48 -6.30
N LEU A 195 4.09 12.80 -5.86
CA LEU A 195 4.39 14.04 -5.11
C LEU A 195 5.50 14.88 -5.76
N ASP A 196 5.81 14.63 -7.04
CA ASP A 196 6.77 15.39 -7.85
C ASP A 196 8.17 15.53 -7.21
N ALA A 197 8.63 14.52 -6.47
CA ALA A 197 10.01 14.49 -6.01
C ALA A 197 10.97 14.52 -7.22
N ARG A 198 12.05 15.31 -7.13
CA ARG A 198 13.08 15.34 -8.18
C ARG A 198 13.80 14.01 -8.30
N PHE A 199 14.11 13.43 -7.14
CA PHE A 199 14.79 12.15 -7.03
C PHE A 199 14.48 11.52 -5.67
N VAL A 200 14.39 10.20 -5.61
CA VAL A 200 14.19 9.45 -4.37
C VAL A 200 15.26 8.37 -4.21
N MET A 201 15.93 8.37 -3.07
CA MET A 201 16.84 7.31 -2.64
C MET A 201 16.14 6.48 -1.57
N ALA A 202 15.61 5.33 -1.95
CA ALA A 202 14.96 4.39 -1.05
C ALA A 202 16.02 3.47 -0.43
N THR A 203 16.18 3.48 0.89
CA THR A 203 17.26 2.72 1.54
C THR A 203 16.79 1.80 2.65
N ASP A 204 17.41 0.62 2.74
CA ASP A 204 17.21 -0.32 3.84
C ASP A 204 18.53 -0.98 4.24
N GLY A 205 18.64 -1.45 5.48
CA GLY A 205 19.85 -2.10 5.99
C GLY A 205 20.05 -3.53 5.50
N SER A 206 18.98 -4.18 5.01
CA SER A 206 18.98 -5.55 4.51
C SER A 206 19.02 -5.60 2.98
N SER A 207 19.96 -6.36 2.41
CA SER A 207 20.03 -6.61 0.96
C SER A 207 18.75 -7.25 0.43
N ASP A 208 18.20 -8.21 1.16
CA ASP A 208 17.01 -8.95 0.73
C ASP A 208 15.78 -8.02 0.66
N ILE A 209 15.69 -7.04 1.57
CA ILE A 209 14.62 -6.02 1.53
C ILE A 209 14.84 -5.05 0.36
N VAL A 210 16.09 -4.70 0.04
CA VAL A 210 16.39 -3.85 -1.10
C VAL A 210 16.03 -4.54 -2.43
N ASP A 211 16.27 -5.84 -2.57
CA ASP A 211 15.87 -6.60 -3.76
C ASP A 211 14.33 -6.64 -3.91
N GLU A 212 13.60 -6.77 -2.81
CA GLU A 212 12.14 -6.70 -2.78
C GLU A 212 11.59 -5.29 -3.05
N LEU A 213 12.30 -4.27 -2.58
CA LEU A 213 12.01 -2.87 -2.84
C LEU A 213 12.14 -2.58 -4.34
N GLU A 214 13.20 -3.04 -5.00
CA GLU A 214 13.36 -2.90 -6.47
C GLU A 214 12.17 -3.53 -7.22
N SER A 215 11.74 -4.71 -6.80
CA SER A 215 10.55 -5.37 -7.36
C SER A 215 9.28 -4.53 -7.17
N SER A 216 9.15 -3.86 -6.01
CA SER A 216 8.04 -2.95 -5.72
C SER A 216 8.09 -1.66 -6.55
N LEU A 217 9.28 -1.16 -6.89
CA LEU A 217 9.43 -0.01 -7.81
C LEU A 217 8.92 -0.35 -9.21
N ILE A 218 9.34 -1.51 -9.74
CA ILE A 218 8.92 -2.01 -11.06
C ILE A 218 7.40 -2.19 -11.11
N LEU A 219 6.82 -2.77 -10.06
CA LEU A 219 5.36 -2.95 -9.94
C LEU A 219 4.58 -1.63 -10.05
N ASN A 220 5.20 -0.50 -9.68
CA ASN A 220 4.60 0.82 -9.75
C ASN A 220 4.98 1.61 -11.01
N GLY A 221 5.66 0.99 -11.98
CA GLY A 221 6.09 1.64 -13.22
C GLY A 221 7.26 2.61 -13.02
N LEU A 222 8.01 2.47 -11.93
CA LEU A 222 9.19 3.28 -11.64
C LEU A 222 10.46 2.55 -12.11
N GLU A 223 10.51 2.30 -13.41
CA GLU A 223 11.65 1.64 -14.05
C GLU A 223 12.73 2.67 -14.40
N GLY A 224 13.94 2.48 -13.86
CA GLY A 224 15.12 3.25 -14.23
C GLY A 224 15.58 4.27 -13.17
N PRO A 225 16.89 4.56 -13.12
CA PRO A 225 17.54 5.22 -11.98
C PRO A 225 17.35 6.74 -11.93
N GLN A 226 16.51 7.31 -12.80
CA GLN A 226 16.41 8.77 -12.98
C GLN A 226 15.59 9.44 -11.89
N THR A 227 14.46 8.82 -11.51
CA THR A 227 13.51 9.36 -10.53
C THR A 227 13.63 8.68 -9.17
N ILE A 228 14.00 7.41 -9.12
CA ILE A 228 14.15 6.65 -7.88
C ILE A 228 15.23 5.58 -7.98
N GLN A 229 15.89 5.27 -6.86
CA GLN A 229 16.83 4.14 -6.73
C GLN A 229 16.67 3.46 -5.37
N ALA A 230 16.82 2.15 -5.35
CA ALA A 230 16.91 1.35 -4.14
C ALA A 230 18.38 1.04 -3.80
N ARG A 231 18.78 1.21 -2.53
CA ARG A 231 20.16 0.94 -2.09
C ARG A 231 20.22 0.37 -0.68
N VAL A 232 21.21 -0.49 -0.46
CA VAL A 232 21.54 -0.94 0.91
C VAL A 232 22.23 0.20 1.64
N TYR A 233 21.64 0.62 2.76
CA TYR A 233 22.24 1.58 3.67
C TYR A 233 22.14 1.09 5.12
N LYS A 234 23.29 0.76 5.70
CA LYS A 234 23.41 0.41 7.12
C LYS A 234 23.69 1.68 7.91
N TRP A 235 22.80 2.01 8.83
CA TRP A 235 22.93 3.21 9.66
C TRP A 235 24.26 3.21 10.45
N GLY A 236 24.84 4.39 10.64
CA GLY A 236 26.16 4.54 11.26
C GLY A 236 27.34 4.32 10.31
N HIS A 237 27.09 3.93 9.05
CA HIS A 237 28.09 3.94 7.99
C HIS A 237 27.94 5.19 7.13
N ALA A 238 29.03 5.62 6.48
CA ALA A 238 28.96 6.67 5.47
C ALA A 238 28.06 6.20 4.32
N LEU A 239 27.14 7.07 3.90
CA LEU A 239 26.38 6.84 2.68
C LEU A 239 27.35 7.04 1.51
N ILE A 240 27.84 5.93 0.96
CA ILE A 240 28.66 5.97 -0.23
C ILE A 240 27.67 5.92 -1.40
N ASP A 241 27.44 7.06 -2.05
CA ASP A 241 26.73 7.14 -3.33
C ASP A 241 27.53 6.30 -4.34
N GLY A 242 27.19 5.01 -4.44
CA GLY A 242 27.91 4.02 -5.22
C GLY A 242 27.71 4.17 -6.74
N ILE A 243 27.83 5.38 -7.29
CA ILE A 243 27.95 5.57 -8.73
C ILE A 243 29.38 5.16 -9.14
N GLN A 244 29.64 3.86 -9.23
CA GLN A 244 30.79 3.39 -10.00
C GLN A 244 30.48 3.64 -11.48
N GLY A 245 30.93 4.77 -12.02
CA GLY A 245 30.96 5.00 -13.47
C GLY A 245 30.54 6.38 -13.99
N GLY A 246 30.42 7.42 -13.17
CA GLY A 246 30.09 8.76 -13.64
C GLY A 246 30.67 9.86 -12.76
N GLN A 247 31.19 10.91 -13.38
CA GLN A 247 31.73 12.12 -12.74
C GLN A 247 30.62 13.01 -12.15
N ASP A 248 29.72 12.45 -11.35
CA ASP A 248 28.67 13.23 -10.68
C ASP A 248 29.04 13.43 -9.20
N GLU A 249 29.02 14.69 -8.77
CA GLU A 249 29.14 15.11 -7.37
C GLU A 249 28.15 14.35 -6.47
N PRO A 250 28.49 14.10 -5.18
CA PRO A 250 27.56 13.49 -4.23
C PRO A 250 26.22 14.22 -4.23
N ARG A 251 25.12 13.47 -4.30
CA ARG A 251 23.79 14.09 -4.39
C ARG A 251 23.43 14.65 -3.03
N SER A 252 23.08 15.95 -2.99
CA SER A 252 22.51 16.55 -1.79
C SER A 252 21.04 16.16 -1.66
N TYR A 253 20.65 15.66 -0.49
CA TYR A 253 19.26 15.35 -0.14
C TYR A 253 18.69 16.49 0.70
N GLN A 254 17.50 16.98 0.33
CA GLN A 254 16.81 18.08 1.03
C GLN A 254 15.78 17.57 2.03
N LEU A 255 15.29 16.34 1.85
CA LEU A 255 14.29 15.72 2.71
C LEU A 255 14.74 14.31 3.09
N VAL A 256 14.73 14.04 4.40
CA VAL A 256 14.96 12.71 4.95
C VAL A 256 13.62 12.18 5.49
N LEU A 257 13.20 11.02 5.01
CA LEU A 257 12.04 10.30 5.49
C LEU A 257 12.47 9.09 6.31
N GLY A 258 11.66 8.73 7.29
CA GLY A 258 11.80 7.51 8.06
C GLY A 258 10.52 7.24 8.84
N ALA A 259 9.90 6.09 8.62
CA ALA A 259 8.69 5.69 9.31
C ALA A 259 8.95 4.42 10.13
N ASP A 260 8.66 4.50 11.43
CA ASP A 260 8.90 3.41 12.39
C ASP A 260 10.38 2.97 12.51
N VAL A 261 11.29 3.89 12.19
CA VAL A 261 12.75 3.69 12.24
C VAL A 261 13.34 3.80 13.65
N VAL A 262 12.58 4.33 14.62
CA VAL A 262 13.01 4.51 16.01
C VAL A 262 12.35 3.45 16.88
N CYS A 263 13.01 2.30 17.03
CA CYS A 263 12.64 1.29 18.03
C CYS A 263 13.77 1.16 19.09
N HIS A 264 13.40 0.81 20.32
CA HIS A 264 14.14 1.06 21.57
C HIS A 264 15.69 1.12 21.52
N SER A 265 16.25 2.14 22.18
CA SER A 265 17.68 2.41 22.44
C SER A 265 18.59 2.75 21.26
N LEU A 266 18.05 3.08 20.08
CA LEU A 266 18.87 3.68 19.02
C LEU A 266 18.78 5.21 19.07
N LEU A 267 19.81 5.83 19.64
CA LEU A 267 20.01 7.27 19.55
C LEU A 267 20.43 7.59 18.11
N LEU A 268 19.50 8.05 17.27
CA LEU A 268 19.83 8.59 15.94
C LEU A 268 20.57 9.91 16.12
N VAL A 269 21.90 9.86 16.17
CA VAL A 269 22.72 11.05 15.91
C VAL A 269 22.75 11.23 14.40
N LEU A 270 21.72 11.86 13.86
CA LEU A 270 21.82 12.46 12.53
C LEU A 270 22.74 13.67 12.69
N GLY A 271 23.98 13.54 12.23
CA GLY A 271 24.92 14.66 12.14
C GLY A 271 24.39 15.68 11.15
N LEU A 272 23.56 16.61 11.63
CA LEU A 272 23.39 17.88 10.97
C LEU A 272 24.70 18.64 11.16
N ASP A 273 25.39 18.96 10.07
CA ASP A 273 26.58 19.80 10.09
C ASP A 273 26.31 21.04 10.95
N GLN A 274 27.09 21.18 12.03
CA GLN A 274 27.14 22.43 12.78
C GLN A 274 27.79 23.45 11.85
N GLN A 275 26.99 24.32 11.25
CA GLN A 275 27.54 25.54 10.68
C GLN A 275 28.23 26.35 11.78
N GLU A 276 29.42 26.81 11.40
CA GLU A 276 30.38 27.60 12.17
C GLU A 276 29.70 28.69 12.98
N VAL A 277 29.94 28.68 14.30
CA VAL A 277 29.87 29.91 15.08
C VAL A 277 31.22 30.60 14.90
N GLU A 278 31.31 31.48 13.90
CA GLU A 278 32.32 32.51 13.87
C GLU A 278 32.25 33.29 15.20
N SER A 279 33.34 33.27 15.94
CA SER A 279 33.52 34.12 17.12
C SER A 279 33.77 35.55 16.65
N VAL A 280 32.72 36.36 16.69
CA VAL A 280 32.85 37.82 16.74
C VAL A 280 32.97 38.23 18.21
N GLY A 281 34.16 38.71 18.60
CA GLY A 281 34.42 39.37 19.89
C GLY A 281 35.69 38.93 20.57
#